data_AF-A0A933JLL5-F1
#
_entry.id   AF-A0A933JLL5-F1
#
_cell.length_a   1.000
_cell.length_b   1.000
_cell.length_c   1.000
_cell.angle_alpha   90.00
_cell.angle_beta   90.00
_cell.angle_gamma   90.00
#
_symmetry.space_group_name_H-M   'P 1'
#
loop_
_entity.id
_entity.type
_entity.pdbx_description
1 polymer ?
#
loop_
_entity_poly.entity_id
_entity_poly.type
_entity_poly.pdbx_seq_one_letter_code
_entity_poly.pdbx_strand_id
1 'polypeptide(L)'
;MIVKLAATRRRLRASCKALPQLIITLSVYTSSAAAQGTDSADCRTNPHLPRAREQYDELQFEEAARTLQRAIEYSNNCRSDLAEIYRLKAYVDAVLGEPERCHRDFEIFLNLNPTWTLPSNLAPKIRDCYEDGPHHTPELRIEHEAPKDVLPNTPVSLKVKVIDRLRLVDEVKVYFRRQGVKIFTVASARADDNVSIVIPALSLPPDPEGYKIEYFVRAVDRWDGVLAENGTTRDPLSFAVEAQSEGIGWWVWAAVGVGVLGVGLSIFLATRGDEEVTLEVNDRGLGG
;
A
#
# COMPACT_ATOMS: atom_id res chain seq x y z
N MET A 1 56.19 -22.42 30.18
CA MET A 1 56.16 -23.29 29.00
C MET A 1 55.97 -22.38 27.79
N ILE A 2 57.03 -22.14 27.02
CA ILE A 2 57.13 -21.05 26.03
C ILE A 2 57.02 -21.67 24.63
N VAL A 3 55.96 -21.33 23.88
CA VAL A 3 55.74 -21.82 22.51
C VAL A 3 56.22 -20.76 21.52
N LYS A 4 57.28 -21.08 20.77
CA LYS A 4 57.84 -20.28 19.66
C LYS A 4 57.02 -20.52 18.39
N LEU A 5 56.43 -19.46 17.81
CA LEU A 5 55.89 -19.48 16.44
C LEU A 5 56.98 -19.12 15.42
N ALA A 6 57.23 -20.03 14.47
CA ALA A 6 58.19 -19.87 13.39
C ALA A 6 57.54 -19.23 12.17
N ALA A 7 58.09 -18.09 11.74
CA ALA A 7 57.74 -17.41 10.50
C ALA A 7 58.31 -18.16 9.28
N THR A 8 57.44 -18.54 8.34
CA THR A 8 57.85 -19.15 7.07
C THR A 8 57.61 -18.16 5.93
N ARG A 9 58.70 -17.51 5.47
CA ARG A 9 58.73 -16.71 4.24
C ARG A 9 58.79 -17.63 3.03
N ARG A 10 57.80 -17.56 2.13
CA ARG A 10 57.85 -18.23 0.82
C ARG A 10 58.18 -17.23 -0.29
N ARG A 11 59.14 -17.63 -1.11
CA ARG A 11 59.81 -16.86 -2.16
C ARG A 11 58.92 -16.65 -3.38
N LEU A 12 58.97 -15.42 -3.90
CA LEU A 12 58.58 -15.04 -5.25
C LEU A 12 59.44 -15.80 -6.28
N ARG A 13 58.80 -16.42 -7.27
CA ARG A 13 59.43 -16.77 -8.54
C ARG A 13 58.58 -16.19 -9.67
N ALA A 14 59.20 -15.24 -10.38
CA ALA A 14 58.74 -14.73 -11.65
C ALA A 14 58.77 -15.84 -12.71
N SER A 15 57.69 -15.98 -13.47
CA SER A 15 57.69 -16.63 -14.76
C SER A 15 56.86 -15.79 -15.72
N CYS A 16 57.57 -15.05 -16.55
CA CYS A 16 57.09 -14.37 -17.73
C CYS A 16 56.96 -15.42 -18.84
N LYS A 17 55.77 -15.59 -19.43
CA LYS A 17 55.60 -16.10 -20.81
C LYS A 17 54.15 -15.96 -21.31
N ALA A 18 54.07 -15.27 -22.45
CA ALA A 18 53.07 -15.36 -23.51
C ALA A 18 51.59 -15.07 -23.15
N LEU A 19 51.15 -13.87 -23.52
CA LEU A 19 49.75 -13.51 -23.75
C LEU A 19 49.13 -14.41 -24.84
N PRO A 20 47.96 -15.03 -24.58
CA PRO A 20 46.90 -15.18 -25.55
C PRO A 20 45.80 -14.14 -25.30
N GLN A 21 45.11 -13.77 -26.37
CA GLN A 21 44.13 -12.69 -26.42
C GLN A 21 43.07 -12.78 -25.30
N LEU A 22 43.04 -11.74 -24.48
CA LEU A 22 42.09 -11.56 -23.39
C LEU A 22 40.77 -11.07 -24.03
N ILE A 23 39.89 -12.01 -24.36
CA ILE A 23 38.49 -11.69 -24.61
C ILE A 23 37.93 -11.22 -23.27
N ILE A 24 37.85 -9.90 -23.08
CA ILE A 24 37.13 -9.29 -21.96
C ILE A 24 35.65 -9.51 -22.27
N THR A 25 35.12 -10.65 -21.85
CA THR A 25 33.67 -10.80 -21.70
C THR A 25 33.27 -9.84 -20.59
N LEU A 26 32.75 -8.67 -20.96
CA LEU A 26 31.96 -7.84 -20.05
C LEU A 26 30.77 -8.68 -19.62
N SER A 27 30.93 -9.41 -18.52
CA SER A 27 29.82 -9.97 -17.77
C SER A 27 29.01 -8.76 -17.30
N VAL A 28 27.94 -8.45 -18.01
CA VAL A 28 26.91 -7.54 -17.54
C VAL A 28 26.33 -8.21 -16.30
N TYR A 29 26.86 -7.85 -15.13
CA TYR A 29 26.25 -8.17 -13.86
C TYR A 29 24.95 -7.38 -13.83
N THR A 30 23.89 -7.98 -14.38
CA THR A 30 22.52 -7.58 -14.07
C THR A 30 22.34 -7.90 -12.59
N SER A 31 22.68 -6.94 -11.73
CA SER A 31 22.27 -6.94 -10.34
C SER A 31 20.74 -6.95 -10.36
N SER A 32 20.15 -8.13 -10.22
CA SER A 32 18.75 -8.27 -9.88
C SER A 32 18.59 -7.55 -8.55
N ALA A 33 18.12 -6.32 -8.60
CA ALA A 33 17.57 -5.64 -7.44
C ALA A 33 16.39 -6.50 -7.00
N ALA A 34 16.66 -7.47 -6.13
CA ALA A 34 15.61 -8.10 -5.35
C ALA A 34 14.84 -6.94 -4.73
N ALA A 35 13.54 -6.87 -5.05
CA ALA A 35 12.60 -5.93 -4.49
C ALA A 35 12.59 -6.15 -2.97
N GLN A 36 13.56 -5.56 -2.28
CA GLN A 36 13.53 -5.38 -0.85
C GLN A 36 12.29 -4.53 -0.63
N GLY A 37 11.31 -5.12 0.06
CA GLY A 37 9.97 -4.56 0.26
C GLY A 37 10.09 -3.07 0.48
N THR A 38 9.43 -2.30 -0.37
CA THR A 38 9.35 -0.86 -0.22
C THR A 38 8.60 -0.60 1.07
N ASP A 39 9.33 -0.55 2.19
CA ASP A 39 8.83 -0.07 3.46
C ASP A 39 8.30 1.33 3.17
N SER A 40 6.97 1.41 3.05
CA SER A 40 6.25 2.63 2.81
C SER A 40 6.52 3.51 4.03
N ALA A 41 6.89 4.77 3.77
CA ALA A 41 7.54 5.64 4.76
C ALA A 41 6.70 5.96 6.02
N ASP A 42 5.49 5.40 6.12
CA ASP A 42 4.52 5.68 7.18
C ASP A 42 4.17 4.44 8.04
N CYS A 43 4.70 3.24 7.72
CA CYS A 43 4.47 2.09 8.59
C CYS A 43 5.48 2.08 9.74
N ARG A 44 5.06 1.62 10.93
CA ARG A 44 5.89 1.65 12.14
C ARG A 44 6.36 0.24 12.49
N THR A 45 7.66 0.10 12.75
CA THR A 45 8.23 -1.15 13.25
C THR A 45 7.58 -1.54 14.58
N ASN A 46 7.13 -2.79 14.68
CA ASN A 46 6.45 -3.29 15.86
C ASN A 46 7.42 -3.48 17.05
N PRO A 47 7.21 -2.81 18.20
CA PRO A 47 8.12 -2.91 19.35
C PRO A 47 7.98 -4.24 20.12
N HIS A 48 6.90 -4.99 19.93
CA HIS A 48 6.65 -6.27 20.60
C HIS A 48 7.26 -7.46 19.86
N LEU A 49 7.47 -7.33 18.55
CA LEU A 49 7.97 -8.41 17.71
C LEU A 49 9.36 -8.94 18.13
N PRO A 50 10.37 -8.09 18.47
CA PRO A 50 11.65 -8.59 18.97
C PRO A 50 11.51 -9.43 20.25
N ARG A 51 10.66 -9.01 21.18
CA ARG A 51 10.42 -9.76 22.43
C ARG A 51 9.68 -11.07 22.16
N ALA A 52 8.73 -11.09 21.25
CA ALA A 52 8.03 -12.32 20.86
C ALA A 52 8.99 -13.36 20.25
N ARG A 53 9.94 -12.92 19.41
CA ARG A 53 10.99 -13.78 18.85
C ARG A 53 11.86 -14.38 19.95
N GLU A 54 12.34 -13.55 20.87
CA GLU A 54 13.13 -14.02 22.02
C GLU A 54 12.38 -15.06 22.86
N GLN A 55 11.09 -14.83 23.15
CA GLN A 55 10.26 -15.78 23.90
C GLN A 55 10.07 -17.11 23.15
N TYR A 56 9.89 -17.06 21.83
CA TYR A 56 9.83 -18.26 20.99
C TYR A 56 11.15 -19.03 21.03
N ASP A 57 12.29 -18.34 20.91
CA ASP A 57 13.63 -18.93 20.94
C ASP A 57 13.96 -19.54 22.32
N GLU A 58 13.45 -18.93 23.40
CA GLU A 58 13.55 -19.42 24.78
C GLU A 58 12.53 -20.52 25.12
N LEU A 59 11.72 -20.97 24.14
CA LEU A 59 10.66 -21.98 24.31
C LEU A 59 9.54 -21.57 25.29
N GLN A 60 9.36 -20.27 25.51
CA GLN A 60 8.29 -19.67 26.32
C GLN A 60 7.05 -19.43 25.44
N PHE A 61 6.43 -20.51 24.95
CA PHE A 61 5.38 -20.44 23.93
C PHE A 61 4.13 -19.70 24.39
N GLU A 62 3.70 -19.88 25.64
CA GLU A 62 2.53 -19.22 26.21
C GLU A 62 2.77 -17.71 26.39
N GLU A 63 3.97 -17.30 26.81
CA GLU A 63 4.37 -15.90 26.87
C GLU A 63 4.46 -15.28 25.47
N ALA A 64 5.06 -16.01 24.52
CA ALA A 64 5.16 -15.59 23.12
C ALA A 64 3.78 -15.35 22.52
N ALA A 65 2.81 -16.25 22.73
CA ALA A 65 1.43 -16.10 22.29
C ALA A 65 0.81 -14.78 22.78
N ARG A 66 0.98 -14.47 24.08
CA ARG A 66 0.46 -13.21 24.67
C ARG A 66 1.15 -11.97 24.09
N THR A 67 2.46 -12.04 23.84
CA THR A 67 3.20 -10.93 23.23
C THR A 67 2.84 -10.73 21.76
N LEU A 68 2.64 -11.81 21.01
CA LEU A 68 2.20 -11.76 19.61
C LEU A 68 0.79 -11.17 19.49
N GLN A 69 -0.12 -11.48 20.42
CA GLN A 69 -1.43 -10.85 20.44
C GLN A 69 -1.33 -9.32 20.61
N ARG A 70 -0.48 -8.83 21.53
CA ARG A 70 -0.20 -7.40 21.66
C ARG A 70 0.48 -6.82 20.42
N ALA A 71 1.30 -7.60 19.72
CA ALA A 71 1.92 -7.19 18.48
C ALA A 71 0.87 -6.99 17.38
N ILE A 72 -0.11 -7.88 17.25
CA ILE A 72 -1.25 -7.73 16.31
C ILE A 72 -2.05 -6.45 16.62
N GLU A 73 -2.32 -6.19 17.90
CA GLU A 73 -3.10 -5.03 18.35
C GLU A 73 -2.33 -3.70 18.26
N TYR A 74 -1.03 -3.75 17.94
CA TYR A 74 -0.22 -2.56 17.79
C TYR A 74 -0.60 -1.79 16.52
N SER A 75 -0.95 -0.52 16.67
CA SER A 75 -1.40 0.30 15.55
C SER A 75 -0.34 0.48 14.46
N ASN A 76 -0.76 0.56 13.20
CA ASN A 76 0.09 0.93 12.05
C ASN A 76 1.26 -0.04 11.80
N ASN A 77 1.03 -1.33 12.02
CA ASN A 77 2.01 -2.35 11.67
C ASN A 77 2.35 -2.31 10.17
N CYS A 78 3.64 -2.43 9.86
CA CYS A 78 4.10 -2.72 8.50
C CYS A 78 3.57 -4.08 8.04
N ARG A 79 3.29 -4.23 6.73
CA ARG A 79 2.86 -5.50 6.14
C ARG A 79 3.85 -6.64 6.42
N SER A 80 5.14 -6.33 6.34
CA SER A 80 6.25 -7.26 6.64
C SER A 80 6.24 -7.72 8.10
N ASP A 81 6.04 -6.78 9.04
CA ASP A 81 5.93 -7.08 10.47
C ASP A 81 4.67 -7.90 10.76
N LEU A 82 3.51 -7.56 10.19
CA LEU A 82 2.28 -8.36 10.33
C LEU A 82 2.49 -9.79 9.83
N ALA A 83 3.10 -9.96 8.65
CA ALA A 83 3.38 -11.28 8.10
C ALA A 83 4.24 -12.10 9.07
N GLU A 84 5.30 -11.49 9.62
CA GLU A 84 6.16 -12.13 10.59
C GLU A 84 5.44 -12.47 11.91
N ILE A 85 4.59 -11.58 12.41
CA ILE A 85 3.78 -11.80 13.61
C ILE A 85 2.89 -13.03 13.43
N TYR A 86 2.14 -13.10 12.32
CA TYR A 86 1.27 -14.25 12.03
C TYR A 86 2.07 -15.54 11.76
N ARG A 87 3.25 -15.46 11.14
CA ARG A 87 4.15 -16.62 10.99
C ARG A 87 4.57 -17.19 12.34
N LEU A 88 5.04 -16.34 13.25
CA LEU A 88 5.44 -16.76 14.59
C LEU A 88 4.26 -17.27 15.39
N LYS A 89 3.09 -16.64 15.27
CA LYS A 89 1.87 -17.08 15.95
C LYS A 89 1.42 -18.46 15.50
N ALA A 90 1.45 -18.74 14.20
CA ALA A 90 1.20 -20.07 13.66
C ALA A 90 2.19 -21.11 14.24
N TYR A 91 3.48 -20.76 14.38
CA TYR A 91 4.48 -21.68 14.93
C TYR A 91 4.22 -21.97 16.42
N VAL A 92 3.87 -20.95 17.19
CA VAL A 92 3.50 -21.06 18.60
C VAL A 92 2.26 -21.95 18.75
N ASP A 93 1.21 -21.69 17.97
CA ASP A 93 -0.04 -22.45 18.02
C ASP A 93 0.16 -23.92 17.61
N ALA A 94 1.03 -24.20 16.63
CA ALA A 94 1.41 -25.57 16.28
C ALA A 94 2.08 -26.32 17.44
N VAL A 95 2.96 -25.66 18.19
CA VAL A 95 3.68 -26.28 19.31
C VAL A 95 2.74 -26.54 20.49
N LEU A 96 1.85 -25.60 20.77
CA LEU A 96 0.83 -25.69 21.81
C LEU A 96 -0.29 -26.71 21.50
N GLY A 97 -0.37 -27.21 20.26
CA GLY A 97 -1.38 -28.19 19.86
C GLY A 97 -2.74 -27.55 19.60
N GLU A 98 -2.75 -26.35 19.03
CA GLU A 98 -3.94 -25.57 18.67
C GLU A 98 -4.10 -25.52 17.13
N PRO A 99 -4.50 -26.64 16.48
CA PRO A 99 -4.41 -26.78 15.03
C PRO A 99 -5.31 -25.79 14.28
N GLU A 100 -6.52 -25.51 14.75
CA GLU A 100 -7.43 -24.58 14.09
C GLU A 100 -6.87 -23.15 14.07
N ARG A 101 -6.21 -22.74 15.15
CA ARG A 101 -5.57 -21.42 15.24
C ARG A 101 -4.33 -21.36 14.36
N CYS A 102 -3.53 -22.41 14.39
CA CYS A 102 -2.33 -22.53 13.58
C CYS A 102 -2.66 -22.47 12.07
N HIS A 103 -3.67 -23.20 11.60
CA HIS A 103 -4.13 -23.13 10.21
C HIS A 103 -4.57 -21.72 9.82
N ARG A 104 -5.39 -21.08 10.65
CA ARG A 104 -5.88 -19.72 10.38
C ARG A 104 -4.73 -18.72 10.28
N ASP A 105 -3.77 -18.79 11.20
CA ASP A 105 -2.62 -17.87 11.19
C ASP A 105 -1.71 -18.10 9.99
N PHE A 106 -1.49 -19.35 9.59
CA PHE A 106 -0.77 -19.65 8.34
C PHE A 106 -1.50 -19.10 7.11
N GLU A 107 -2.83 -19.21 7.07
CA GLU A 107 -3.64 -18.68 5.96
C GLU A 107 -3.51 -17.15 5.85
N ILE A 108 -3.56 -16.44 6.99
CA ILE A 108 -3.32 -15.00 7.05
C ILE A 108 -1.89 -14.68 6.60
N PHE A 109 -0.90 -15.39 7.14
CA PHE A 109 0.51 -15.20 6.79
C PHE A 109 0.76 -15.36 5.29
N LEU A 110 0.22 -16.40 4.65
CA LEU A 110 0.38 -16.63 3.22
C LEU A 110 -0.31 -15.56 2.36
N ASN A 111 -1.43 -14.99 2.82
CA ASN A 111 -2.05 -13.83 2.17
C ASN A 111 -1.17 -12.58 2.26
N LEU A 112 -0.44 -12.41 3.35
CA LEU A 112 0.49 -11.30 3.52
C LEU A 112 1.81 -11.51 2.76
N ASN A 113 2.30 -12.75 2.70
CA ASN A 113 3.56 -13.15 2.06
C ASN A 113 3.37 -14.39 1.14
N PRO A 114 2.83 -14.20 -0.08
CA PRO A 114 2.48 -15.30 -0.98
C PRO A 114 3.68 -16.01 -1.62
N THR A 115 4.88 -15.41 -1.56
CA THR A 115 6.11 -15.98 -2.12
C THR A 115 6.87 -16.85 -1.13
N TRP A 116 6.39 -16.95 0.11
CA TRP A 116 7.03 -17.76 1.13
C TRP A 116 6.90 -19.25 0.81
N THR A 117 8.00 -19.98 1.03
CA THR A 117 8.07 -21.42 0.85
C THR A 117 8.47 -22.09 2.15
N LEU A 118 7.88 -23.25 2.44
CA LEU A 118 8.13 -24.02 3.66
C LEU A 118 9.60 -24.46 3.76
N PRO A 119 10.35 -24.02 4.79
CA PRO A 119 11.72 -24.48 5.02
C PRO A 119 11.76 -25.95 5.42
N SER A 120 12.69 -26.72 4.86
CA SER A 120 12.83 -28.16 5.12
C SER A 120 13.33 -28.50 6.53
N ASN A 121 13.85 -27.51 7.26
CA ASN A 121 14.39 -27.65 8.61
C ASN A 121 13.38 -27.31 9.72
N LEU A 122 12.10 -27.07 9.39
CA LEU A 122 11.07 -26.85 10.40
C LEU A 122 10.79 -28.11 11.23
N ALA A 123 10.46 -27.89 12.49
CA ALA A 123 10.03 -28.94 13.42
C ALA A 123 8.80 -29.69 12.88
N PRO A 124 8.70 -31.02 13.09
CA PRO A 124 7.61 -31.83 12.55
C PRO A 124 6.22 -31.24 12.83
N LYS A 125 5.91 -30.89 14.09
CA LYS A 125 4.60 -30.31 14.45
C LYS A 125 4.20 -29.05 13.65
N ILE A 126 5.16 -28.18 13.35
CA ILE A 126 4.90 -26.95 12.57
C ILE A 126 4.64 -27.29 11.11
N ARG A 127 5.40 -28.24 10.56
CA ARG A 127 5.21 -28.75 9.22
C ARG A 127 3.86 -29.45 9.07
N ASP A 128 3.54 -30.35 9.99
CA ASP A 128 2.29 -31.09 10.01
C ASP A 128 1.10 -30.11 10.02
N CYS A 129 1.14 -29.09 10.90
CA CYS A 129 0.11 -28.04 10.90
C CYS A 129 0.03 -27.30 9.54
N TYR A 130 1.16 -26.96 8.93
CA TYR A 130 1.13 -26.28 7.63
C TYR A 130 0.52 -27.16 6.53
N GLU A 131 0.91 -28.43 6.47
CA GLU A 131 0.52 -29.38 5.42
C GLU A 131 -0.93 -29.90 5.58
N ASP A 132 -1.43 -29.98 6.82
CA ASP A 132 -2.79 -30.40 7.12
C ASP A 132 -3.84 -29.29 6.89
N GLY A 133 -3.37 -28.03 6.79
CA GLY A 133 -4.23 -26.86 6.58
C GLY A 133 -4.77 -26.73 5.16
N PRO A 134 -5.91 -26.03 4.97
CA PRO A 134 -6.42 -25.76 3.62
C PRO A 134 -5.46 -24.83 2.86
N HIS A 135 -4.90 -25.32 1.75
CA HIS A 135 -4.10 -24.50 0.84
C HIS A 135 -4.99 -23.74 -0.14
N HIS A 136 -5.50 -22.60 0.28
CA HIS A 136 -6.11 -21.64 -0.65
C HIS A 136 -5.02 -20.83 -1.35
N THR A 137 -5.22 -20.55 -2.64
CA THR A 137 -4.40 -19.56 -3.34
C THR A 137 -4.51 -18.23 -2.60
N PRO A 138 -3.39 -17.64 -2.16
CA PRO A 138 -3.40 -16.33 -1.50
C PRO A 138 -3.94 -15.28 -2.47
N GLU A 139 -4.95 -14.53 -2.06
CA GLU A 139 -5.69 -13.63 -2.96
C GLU A 139 -5.86 -12.20 -2.42
N LEU A 140 -5.28 -11.88 -1.25
CA LEU A 140 -5.34 -10.53 -0.67
C LEU A 140 -4.64 -9.49 -1.56
N ARG A 141 -5.43 -8.71 -2.30
CA ARG A 141 -4.94 -7.61 -3.15
C ARG A 141 -6.00 -6.55 -3.40
N ILE A 142 -5.54 -5.39 -3.86
CA ILE A 142 -6.38 -4.25 -4.21
C ILE A 142 -6.23 -3.98 -5.70
N GLU A 143 -7.33 -3.92 -6.42
CA GLU A 143 -7.38 -3.49 -7.81
C GLU A 143 -7.94 -2.05 -7.86
N HIS A 144 -7.20 -1.15 -8.51
CA HIS A 144 -7.60 0.24 -8.65
C HIS A 144 -7.12 0.78 -10.01
N GLU A 145 -7.99 1.51 -10.69
CA GLU A 145 -7.68 2.23 -11.93
C GLU A 145 -7.64 3.72 -11.64
N ALA A 146 -6.56 4.38 -12.05
CA ALA A 146 -6.40 5.81 -11.84
C ALA A 146 -7.51 6.59 -12.59
N PRO A 147 -8.10 7.62 -11.96
CA PRO A 147 -9.08 8.46 -12.64
C PRO A 147 -8.40 9.19 -13.80
N LYS A 148 -9.20 9.54 -14.80
CA LYS A 148 -8.79 10.46 -15.87
C LYS A 148 -8.64 11.87 -15.32
N ASP A 149 -8.14 12.77 -16.17
CA ASP A 149 -8.00 14.19 -15.84
C ASP A 149 -9.34 14.76 -15.31
N VAL A 150 -9.22 15.58 -14.27
CA VAL A 150 -10.36 16.07 -13.49
C VAL A 150 -10.42 17.59 -13.58
N LEU A 151 -11.63 18.12 -13.70
CA LEU A 151 -11.87 19.56 -13.60
C LEU A 151 -11.66 20.07 -12.16
N PRO A 152 -11.19 21.31 -11.98
CA PRO A 152 -11.07 21.92 -10.66
C PRO A 152 -12.44 22.02 -9.97
N ASN A 153 -12.45 22.04 -8.63
CA ASN A 153 -13.66 22.08 -7.79
C ASN A 153 -14.67 20.94 -8.04
N THR A 154 -14.23 19.80 -8.59
CA THR A 154 -15.08 18.62 -8.83
C THR A 154 -14.69 17.50 -7.88
N PRO A 155 -15.63 16.83 -7.18
CA PRO A 155 -15.27 15.69 -6.33
C PRO A 155 -14.78 14.50 -7.18
N VAL A 156 -13.76 13.79 -6.70
CA VAL A 156 -13.18 12.63 -7.40
C VAL A 156 -13.54 11.35 -6.67
N SER A 157 -14.31 10.48 -7.33
CA SER A 157 -14.64 9.13 -6.83
C SER A 157 -13.57 8.15 -7.30
N LEU A 158 -12.82 7.59 -6.34
CA LEU A 158 -11.86 6.53 -6.56
C LEU A 158 -12.53 5.18 -6.29
N LYS A 159 -12.70 4.39 -7.35
CA LYS A 159 -13.24 3.03 -7.26
C LYS A 159 -12.09 2.08 -6.94
N VAL A 160 -12.27 1.30 -5.89
CA VAL A 160 -11.28 0.36 -5.38
C VAL A 160 -11.97 -0.99 -5.21
N LYS A 161 -11.46 -2.02 -5.87
CA LYS A 161 -11.95 -3.39 -5.71
C LYS A 161 -11.03 -4.13 -4.76
N VAL A 162 -11.59 -4.63 -3.67
CA VAL A 162 -10.86 -5.37 -2.63
C VAL A 162 -11.11 -6.86 -2.86
N ILE A 163 -10.04 -7.63 -3.00
CA ILE A 163 -10.11 -9.09 -3.06
C ILE A 163 -9.57 -9.58 -1.72
N ASP A 164 -10.47 -9.99 -0.82
CA ASP A 164 -10.12 -10.43 0.54
C ASP A 164 -11.05 -11.55 1.00
N ARG A 165 -10.63 -12.80 0.75
CA ARG A 165 -11.39 -13.98 1.11
C ARG A 165 -11.50 -14.19 2.63
N LEU A 166 -10.53 -13.68 3.38
CA LEU A 166 -10.43 -13.88 4.83
C LEU A 166 -11.11 -12.77 5.64
N ARG A 167 -11.61 -11.72 4.96
CA ARG A 167 -12.22 -10.55 5.58
C ARG A 167 -11.33 -9.94 6.67
N LEU A 168 -10.04 -9.82 6.34
CA LEU A 168 -9.03 -9.17 7.17
C LEU A 168 -9.11 -7.65 7.06
N VAL A 169 -9.50 -7.13 5.90
CA VAL A 169 -9.59 -5.70 5.63
C VAL A 169 -10.80 -5.11 6.35
N ASP A 170 -10.55 -4.13 7.22
CA ASP A 170 -11.58 -3.39 7.95
C ASP A 170 -11.91 -2.07 7.25
N GLU A 171 -10.88 -1.41 6.71
CA GLU A 171 -10.98 -0.10 6.08
C GLU A 171 -10.06 0.02 4.86
N VAL A 172 -10.49 0.80 3.87
CA VAL A 172 -9.66 1.25 2.75
C VAL A 172 -9.38 2.74 2.92
N LYS A 173 -8.10 3.12 2.86
CA LYS A 173 -7.62 4.50 3.03
C LYS A 173 -6.95 4.97 1.75
N VAL A 174 -7.31 6.17 1.30
CA VAL A 174 -6.65 6.91 0.23
C VAL A 174 -5.86 8.03 0.85
N TYR A 175 -4.56 8.03 0.60
CA TYR A 175 -3.66 9.11 0.96
C TYR A 175 -3.41 9.93 -0.29
N PHE A 176 -3.71 11.22 -0.28
CA PHE A 176 -3.55 12.09 -1.45
C PHE A 176 -2.93 13.44 -1.09
N ARG A 177 -2.24 14.07 -2.04
CA ARG A 177 -1.64 15.40 -1.92
C ARG A 177 -1.45 16.05 -3.28
N ARG A 178 -1.29 17.38 -3.32
CA ARG A 178 -0.79 18.06 -4.53
C ARG A 178 0.70 17.74 -4.72
N GLN A 179 1.13 17.52 -5.96
CA GLN A 179 2.53 17.29 -6.29
C GLN A 179 3.43 18.37 -5.69
N GLY A 180 4.51 17.95 -5.03
CA GLY A 180 5.46 18.83 -4.33
C GLY A 180 5.09 19.16 -2.88
N VAL A 181 3.86 18.89 -2.44
CA VAL A 181 3.49 18.97 -1.02
C VAL A 181 4.04 17.75 -0.29
N LYS A 182 4.51 17.91 0.95
CA LYS A 182 5.12 16.81 1.71
C LYS A 182 4.09 15.91 2.42
N ILE A 183 3.02 16.51 2.91
CA ILE A 183 2.02 15.86 3.78
C ILE A 183 0.88 15.32 2.92
N PHE A 184 0.47 14.09 3.19
CA PHE A 184 -0.73 13.48 2.61
C PHE A 184 -1.96 13.76 3.49
N THR A 185 -3.07 14.08 2.83
CA THR A 185 -4.41 14.06 3.43
C THR A 185 -4.99 12.65 3.29
N VAL A 186 -5.81 12.23 4.25
CA VAL A 186 -6.40 10.90 4.28
C VAL A 186 -7.91 10.99 4.07
N ALA A 187 -8.43 10.22 3.13
CA ALA A 187 -9.86 9.90 3.01
C ALA A 187 -10.02 8.38 3.21
N SER A 188 -11.10 7.94 3.83
CA SER A 188 -11.27 6.53 4.14
C SER A 188 -12.73 6.09 4.02
N ALA A 189 -12.91 4.78 3.83
CA ALA A 189 -14.21 4.13 3.80
C ALA A 189 -14.08 2.70 4.33
N ARG A 190 -15.16 2.20 4.94
CA ARG A 190 -15.26 0.80 5.36
C ARG A 190 -15.07 -0.13 4.18
N ALA A 191 -14.42 -1.26 4.44
CA ALA A 191 -14.15 -2.26 3.41
C ALA A 191 -15.42 -2.95 2.93
N ASP A 192 -15.51 -3.09 1.60
CA ASP A 192 -16.50 -3.88 0.86
C ASP A 192 -15.78 -4.39 -0.40
N ASP A 193 -16.41 -5.29 -1.17
CA ASP A 193 -15.82 -5.84 -2.40
C ASP A 193 -15.53 -4.71 -3.42
N ASN A 194 -16.37 -3.68 -3.45
CA ASN A 194 -16.24 -2.51 -4.30
C ASN A 194 -16.44 -1.22 -3.49
N VAL A 195 -15.34 -0.58 -3.10
CA VAL A 195 -15.34 0.64 -2.30
C VAL A 195 -15.22 1.86 -3.22
N SER A 196 -16.00 2.90 -2.95
CA SER A 196 -15.86 4.22 -3.58
C SER A 196 -15.45 5.25 -2.55
N ILE A 197 -14.21 5.74 -2.65
CA ILE A 197 -13.68 6.79 -1.76
C ILE A 197 -13.70 8.12 -2.51
N VAL A 198 -14.25 9.17 -1.89
CA VAL A 198 -14.40 10.48 -2.53
C VAL A 198 -13.34 11.44 -2.00
N ILE A 199 -12.51 11.99 -2.90
CA ILE A 199 -11.70 13.16 -2.62
C ILE A 199 -12.62 14.39 -2.77
N PRO A 200 -12.82 15.20 -1.71
CA PRO A 200 -13.76 16.30 -1.76
C PRO A 200 -13.27 17.41 -2.69
N ALA A 201 -14.20 18.06 -3.39
CA ALA A 201 -13.93 19.16 -4.33
C ALA A 201 -13.05 20.28 -3.73
N LEU A 202 -13.22 20.58 -2.44
CA LEU A 202 -12.43 21.59 -1.71
C LEU A 202 -10.93 21.25 -1.62
N SER A 203 -10.56 19.98 -1.82
CA SER A 203 -9.15 19.56 -1.89
C SER A 203 -8.53 19.81 -3.27
N LEU A 204 -9.33 20.23 -4.25
CA LEU A 204 -8.93 20.46 -5.64
C LEU A 204 -9.20 21.91 -6.05
N PRO A 205 -8.52 22.89 -5.43
CA PRO A 205 -8.70 24.30 -5.77
C PRO A 205 -8.32 24.56 -7.23
N PRO A 206 -8.90 25.57 -7.87
CA PRO A 206 -8.51 25.95 -9.22
C PRO A 206 -7.08 26.49 -9.25
N ASP A 207 -6.38 26.19 -10.34
CA ASP A 207 -5.04 26.70 -10.62
C ASP A 207 -4.96 27.06 -12.12
N PRO A 208 -4.45 28.24 -12.48
CA PRO A 208 -4.36 28.67 -13.88
C PRO A 208 -3.45 27.78 -14.72
N GLU A 209 -2.50 27.07 -14.11
CA GLU A 209 -1.57 26.18 -14.82
C GLU A 209 -1.99 24.71 -14.74
N GLY A 210 -3.01 24.39 -13.93
CA GLY A 210 -3.32 23.02 -13.53
C GLY A 210 -2.25 22.45 -12.62
N TYR A 211 -2.45 21.22 -12.14
CA TYR A 211 -1.45 20.52 -11.32
C TYR A 211 -1.71 19.03 -11.29
N LYS A 212 -0.80 18.27 -10.69
CA LYS A 212 -0.97 16.83 -10.44
C LYS A 212 -1.32 16.57 -8.99
N ILE A 213 -2.24 15.63 -8.77
CA ILE A 213 -2.46 15.01 -7.46
C ILE A 213 -1.66 13.71 -7.43
N GLU A 214 -0.88 13.54 -6.38
CA GLU A 214 -0.20 12.29 -6.03
C GLU A 214 -1.02 11.57 -4.97
N TYR A 215 -1.26 10.27 -5.13
CA TYR A 215 -2.02 9.49 -4.16
C TYR A 215 -1.63 8.01 -4.15
N PHE A 216 -2.03 7.29 -3.11
CA PHE A 216 -1.95 5.84 -3.05
C PHE A 216 -3.08 5.28 -2.20
N VAL A 217 -3.35 3.98 -2.36
CA VAL A 217 -4.46 3.28 -1.71
C VAL A 217 -3.91 2.21 -0.78
N ARG A 218 -4.40 2.14 0.46
CA ARG A 218 -4.07 1.08 1.42
C ARG A 218 -5.35 0.39 1.90
N ALA A 219 -5.30 -0.93 1.97
CA ALA A 219 -6.25 -1.74 2.73
C ALA A 219 -5.61 -2.03 4.09
N VAL A 220 -6.33 -1.73 5.16
CA VAL A 220 -5.85 -1.90 6.53
C VAL A 220 -6.78 -2.82 7.33
N ASP A 221 -6.21 -3.49 8.33
CA ASP A 221 -6.98 -4.24 9.31
C ASP A 221 -7.63 -3.31 10.34
N ARG A 222 -8.32 -3.91 11.32
CA ARG A 222 -9.00 -3.20 12.42
C ARG A 222 -8.07 -2.42 13.37
N TRP A 223 -6.76 -2.61 13.25
CA TRP A 223 -5.71 -1.97 14.05
C TRP A 223 -4.81 -1.08 13.18
N ASP A 224 -5.29 -0.64 12.01
CA ASP A 224 -4.52 0.16 11.04
C ASP A 224 -3.27 -0.54 10.49
N GLY A 225 -3.13 -1.86 10.66
CA GLY A 225 -2.06 -2.66 10.10
C GLY A 225 -2.20 -2.79 8.58
N VAL A 226 -1.12 -2.60 7.83
CA VAL A 226 -1.16 -2.58 6.36
C VAL A 226 -1.25 -3.99 5.80
N LEU A 227 -2.35 -4.31 5.14
CA LEU A 227 -2.62 -5.62 4.54
C LEU A 227 -2.24 -5.65 3.06
N ALA A 228 -2.65 -4.64 2.31
CA ALA A 228 -2.34 -4.47 0.89
C ALA A 228 -2.25 -2.98 0.53
N GLU A 229 -1.50 -2.69 -0.54
CA GLU A 229 -1.21 -1.32 -0.97
C GLU A 229 -1.13 -1.26 -2.51
N ASN A 230 -1.59 -0.16 -3.10
CA ASN A 230 -1.45 0.16 -4.52
C ASN A 230 -0.93 1.60 -4.66
N GLY A 231 0.29 1.73 -5.19
CA GLY A 231 1.13 2.95 -5.09
C GLY A 231 1.76 3.07 -3.69
N THR A 232 2.86 3.82 -3.55
CA THR A 232 3.53 4.02 -2.24
C THR A 232 3.82 5.50 -2.00
N THR A 233 4.28 5.87 -0.80
CA THR A 233 4.75 7.24 -0.52
C THR A 233 5.93 7.65 -1.43
N ARG A 234 6.73 6.70 -1.92
CA ARG A 234 7.90 6.94 -2.80
C ARG A 234 7.56 6.86 -4.29
N ASP A 235 6.53 6.08 -4.62
CA ASP A 235 6.05 5.86 -5.98
C ASP A 235 4.51 5.99 -5.98
N PRO A 236 4.00 7.22 -5.79
CA PRO A 236 2.57 7.44 -5.73
C PRO A 236 1.96 7.36 -7.13
N LEU A 237 0.69 6.94 -7.20
CA LEU A 237 -0.13 7.14 -8.38
C LEU A 237 -0.40 8.63 -8.59
N SER A 238 -0.76 9.04 -9.81
CA SER A 238 -1.10 10.43 -10.06
C SER A 238 -2.16 10.61 -11.14
N PHE A 239 -2.93 11.69 -11.02
CA PHE A 239 -3.83 12.20 -12.07
C PHE A 239 -3.70 13.72 -12.17
N ALA A 240 -4.05 14.29 -13.32
CA ALA A 240 -4.00 15.74 -13.52
C ALA A 240 -5.33 16.41 -13.15
N VAL A 241 -5.22 17.59 -12.57
CA VAL A 241 -6.30 18.56 -12.46
C VAL A 241 -6.08 19.59 -13.55
N GLU A 242 -7.08 19.74 -14.43
CA GLU A 242 -7.00 20.64 -15.56
C GLU A 242 -6.85 22.09 -15.11
N ALA A 243 -6.14 22.88 -15.92
CA ALA A 243 -6.09 24.32 -15.75
C ALA A 243 -7.50 24.91 -15.83
N GLN A 244 -7.86 25.76 -14.87
CA GLN A 244 -9.09 26.53 -15.02
C GLN A 244 -8.84 27.54 -16.15
N SER A 245 -9.42 27.31 -17.34
CA SER A 245 -9.42 28.35 -18.35
C SER A 245 -10.15 29.55 -17.76
N GLU A 246 -9.45 30.66 -17.54
CA GLU A 246 -10.08 31.91 -17.15
C GLU A 246 -11.20 32.18 -18.15
N GLY A 247 -12.43 32.17 -17.64
CA GLY A 247 -13.63 31.95 -18.43
C GLY A 247 -13.70 32.84 -19.67
N ILE A 248 -14.19 32.24 -20.75
CA ILE A 248 -14.77 32.88 -21.95
C ILE A 248 -14.33 34.34 -22.05
N GLY A 249 -13.14 34.55 -22.63
CA GLY A 249 -12.45 35.84 -22.56
C GLY A 249 -13.37 37.01 -22.89
N TRP A 250 -13.12 38.15 -22.26
CA TRP A 250 -13.85 39.42 -22.41
C TRP A 250 -14.20 39.79 -23.87
N TRP A 251 -13.46 39.27 -24.86
CA TRP A 251 -13.74 39.38 -26.28
C TRP A 251 -15.10 38.79 -26.70
N VAL A 252 -15.67 37.82 -25.98
CA VAL A 252 -17.05 37.35 -26.21
C VAL A 252 -18.06 38.45 -25.89
N TRP A 253 -17.81 39.27 -24.87
CA TRP A 253 -18.58 40.49 -24.63
C TRP A 253 -18.27 41.59 -25.67
N ALA A 254 -17.04 41.67 -26.20
CA ALA A 254 -16.72 42.61 -27.29
C ALA A 254 -17.45 42.27 -28.59
N ALA A 255 -17.72 41.00 -28.89
CA ALA A 255 -18.52 40.59 -30.05
C ALA A 255 -20.02 40.95 -29.89
N VAL A 256 -20.55 40.93 -28.67
CA VAL A 256 -21.93 41.36 -28.37
C VAL A 256 -22.05 42.89 -28.34
N GLY A 257 -20.99 43.61 -27.96
CA GLY A 257 -20.97 45.08 -27.87
C GLY A 257 -20.95 45.83 -29.20
N VAL A 258 -20.61 45.18 -30.32
CA VAL A 258 -20.49 45.84 -31.65
C VAL A 258 -21.77 45.68 -32.51
N GLY A 259 -22.75 44.89 -32.06
CA GLY A 259 -23.95 44.53 -32.83
C GLY A 259 -25.25 45.24 -32.46
N VAL A 260 -25.24 46.50 -32.00
CA VAL A 260 -26.47 47.28 -31.72
C VAL A 260 -26.67 48.42 -32.73
N LEU A 261 -26.43 48.13 -34.01
CA LEU A 261 -26.96 48.92 -35.12
C LEU A 261 -27.59 47.96 -36.15
N GLY A 262 -28.78 47.49 -35.81
CA GLY A 262 -29.83 47.09 -36.75
C GLY A 262 -29.62 45.80 -37.55
N VAL A 263 -29.95 44.65 -36.97
CA VAL A 263 -30.78 43.58 -37.56
C VAL A 263 -31.16 42.64 -36.41
N GLY A 264 -32.46 42.38 -36.22
CA GLY A 264 -32.95 41.50 -35.15
C GLY A 264 -32.52 40.05 -35.38
N LEU A 265 -31.59 39.56 -34.56
CA LEU A 265 -31.28 38.15 -34.45
C LEU A 265 -31.57 37.72 -33.01
N SER A 266 -32.73 37.09 -32.82
CA SER A 266 -33.22 36.59 -31.53
C SER A 266 -32.39 35.39 -31.08
N ILE A 267 -31.46 35.60 -30.15
CA ILE A 267 -30.81 34.51 -29.42
C ILE A 267 -31.84 33.94 -28.44
N PHE A 268 -32.38 32.77 -28.77
CA PHE A 268 -33.28 32.00 -27.93
C PHE A 268 -32.45 31.36 -26.79
N LEU A 269 -32.23 32.11 -25.71
CA LEU A 269 -31.70 31.58 -24.45
C LEU A 269 -32.81 30.78 -23.77
N ALA A 270 -32.83 29.47 -24.02
CA ALA A 270 -33.65 28.53 -23.27
C ALA A 270 -33.10 28.42 -21.84
N THR A 271 -33.59 29.27 -20.94
CA THR A 271 -33.46 29.09 -19.49
C THR A 271 -34.23 27.84 -19.11
N ARG A 272 -33.52 26.71 -18.94
CA ARG A 272 -34.07 25.48 -18.38
C ARG A 272 -34.35 25.76 -16.90
N GLY A 273 -35.60 25.54 -16.50
CA GLY A 273 -36.16 25.99 -15.22
C GLY A 273 -35.51 25.40 -13.98
N ASP A 274 -35.68 26.13 -12.89
CA ASP A 274 -35.38 25.76 -11.52
C ASP A 274 -35.93 24.36 -11.19
N GLU A 275 -35.04 23.37 -11.02
CA GLU A 275 -35.35 22.22 -10.17
C GLU A 275 -35.01 22.61 -8.74
N GLU A 276 -36.07 22.85 -7.97
CA GLU A 276 -36.04 23.01 -6.53
C GLU A 276 -35.52 21.71 -5.90
N VAL A 277 -34.23 21.68 -5.53
CA VAL A 277 -33.63 20.57 -4.80
C VAL A 277 -34.08 20.64 -3.35
N THR A 278 -35.14 19.91 -3.01
CA THR A 278 -35.55 19.65 -1.63
C THR A 278 -34.54 18.71 -0.97
N LEU A 279 -33.72 19.26 -0.08
CA LEU A 279 -32.86 18.48 0.82
C LEU A 279 -33.72 17.87 1.93
N GLU A 280 -34.06 16.58 1.81
CA GLU A 280 -34.64 15.81 2.89
C GLU A 280 -33.53 15.41 3.89
N VAL A 281 -33.39 16.19 4.96
CA VAL A 281 -32.49 15.89 6.09
C VAL A 281 -33.14 14.78 6.92
N ASN A 282 -32.67 13.55 6.72
CA ASN A 282 -33.10 12.39 7.50
C ASN A 282 -32.44 12.42 8.89
N ASP A 283 -33.11 13.06 9.84
CA ASP A 283 -32.71 13.13 11.24
C ASP A 283 -33.06 11.81 11.95
N ARG A 284 -32.27 10.75 11.68
CA ARG A 284 -32.38 9.50 12.43
C ARG A 284 -31.68 9.63 13.78
N GLY A 285 -32.48 10.13 14.72
CA GLY A 285 -32.54 9.82 16.14
C GLY A 285 -31.37 9.04 16.72
N LEU A 286 -30.52 9.77 17.45
CA LEU A 286 -29.86 9.26 18.65
C LEU A 286 -30.93 9.06 19.73
N GLY A 287 -31.53 7.87 19.75
CA GLY A 287 -32.22 7.33 20.91
C GLY A 287 -31.24 6.51 21.74
N GLY A 288 -31.15 6.79 23.04
CA GLY A 288 -30.29 6.11 24.01
C GLY A 288 -30.81 4.75 24.48
#